data_AF-A0A7J4T1F5-F1
#
_entry.id   AF-A0A7J4T1F5-F1
#
_cell.length_a   1.000
_cell.length_b   1.000
_cell.length_c   1.000
_cell.angle_alpha   90.00
_cell.angle_beta   90.00
_cell.angle_gamma   90.00
#
_symmetry.space_group_name_H-M   'P 1'
#
loop_
_entity.id
_entity.type
_entity.pdbx_description
1 polymer ?
#
loop_
_entity_poly.entity_id
_entity_poly.type
_entity_poly.pdbx_seq_one_letter_code
_entity_poly.pdbx_strand_id
1 'polypeptide(L)'
;MNLLLEAIILLLLVGIPASLSTTMIGRSRQLSLTTKGLLIFGPIVDGIIAYYLFGWLGISGITLWVGSLSIALISHVLLQPMLVPQRLVVWRLAKQNIIRRKRQAALLMAGLIIASAIITSSLVVGDSLDATITKEVEGSWTETDITLSGFDLSTGQRVIIEESVAGKVWQDVLLDNDLSRIIDGQQQGIITGVSVESTSGKSL
;
A
#
# COMPACT_ATOMS: atom_id res chain seq x y z
N MET A 1 -19.09 -14.32 -12.44
CA MET A 1 -20.09 -13.24 -12.28
C MET A 1 -19.48 -11.91 -11.83
N ASN A 2 -18.14 -11.81 -11.65
CA ASN A 2 -17.49 -10.59 -11.18
C ASN A 2 -17.17 -9.60 -12.32
N LEU A 3 -16.58 -10.06 -13.43
CA LEU A 3 -16.10 -9.21 -14.56
C LEU A 3 -17.10 -8.15 -15.07
N LEU A 4 -18.38 -8.49 -15.18
CA LEU A 4 -19.42 -7.56 -15.68
C LEU A 4 -19.74 -6.46 -14.66
N LEU A 5 -19.88 -6.81 -13.38
CA LEU A 5 -20.16 -5.86 -12.29
C LEU A 5 -18.99 -4.90 -12.11
N GLU A 6 -17.81 -5.48 -12.13
CA GLU A 6 -16.52 -4.83 -12.21
C GLU A 6 -16.47 -3.80 -13.37
N ALA A 7 -16.73 -4.23 -14.61
CA ALA A 7 -16.72 -3.31 -15.78
C ALA A 7 -17.78 -2.20 -15.67
N ILE A 8 -18.93 -2.48 -15.06
CA ILE A 8 -19.98 -1.49 -14.79
C ILE A 8 -19.51 -0.44 -13.77
N ILE A 9 -18.79 -0.84 -12.72
CA ILE A 9 -18.23 0.10 -11.73
C ILE A 9 -17.19 1.02 -12.40
N LEU A 10 -16.31 0.47 -13.24
CA LEU A 10 -15.35 1.25 -14.02
C LEU A 10 -16.05 2.27 -14.92
N LEU A 11 -17.12 1.84 -15.60
CA LEU A 11 -17.92 2.69 -16.47
C LEU A 11 -18.60 3.82 -15.69
N LEU A 12 -19.14 3.54 -14.51
CA LEU A 12 -19.76 4.55 -13.64
C LEU A 12 -18.72 5.55 -13.14
N LEU A 13 -17.58 5.04 -12.65
CA LEU A 13 -16.53 5.85 -12.05
C LEU A 13 -15.85 6.78 -13.06
N VAL A 14 -15.69 6.35 -14.32
CA VAL A 14 -15.12 7.18 -15.40
C VAL A 14 -16.19 8.01 -16.10
N GLY A 15 -17.38 7.43 -16.31
CA GLY A 15 -18.47 8.04 -17.07
C GLY A 15 -19.08 9.26 -16.36
N ILE A 16 -19.23 9.24 -15.03
CA ILE A 16 -19.72 10.39 -14.26
C ILE A 16 -18.80 11.61 -14.43
N PRO A 17 -17.49 11.55 -14.10
CA PRO A 17 -16.61 12.70 -14.24
C PRO A 17 -16.43 13.12 -15.71
N ALA A 18 -16.42 12.18 -16.66
CA ALA A 18 -16.33 12.52 -18.08
C ALA A 18 -17.57 13.28 -18.57
N SER A 19 -18.76 12.88 -18.12
CA SER A 19 -20.03 13.56 -18.42
C SER A 19 -20.11 14.94 -17.76
N LEU A 20 -19.68 15.04 -16.49
CA LEU A 20 -19.65 16.31 -15.75
C LEU A 20 -18.68 17.31 -16.40
N SER A 21 -17.48 16.84 -16.78
CA SER A 21 -16.48 17.63 -17.50
C SER A 21 -17.02 18.12 -18.85
N THR A 22 -17.65 17.23 -19.62
CA THR A 22 -18.19 17.55 -20.94
C THR A 22 -19.38 18.52 -20.86
N THR A 23 -20.24 18.39 -19.86
CA THR A 23 -21.38 19.31 -19.64
C THR A 23 -20.93 20.70 -19.19
N MET A 24 -19.94 20.80 -18.30
CA MET A 24 -19.33 22.09 -17.93
C MET A 24 -18.69 22.79 -19.14
N ILE A 25 -17.98 22.03 -19.98
CA ILE A 25 -17.40 22.57 -21.22
C ILE A 25 -18.50 22.97 -22.22
N GLY A 26 -19.53 22.12 -22.37
CA GLY A 26 -20.64 22.31 -23.31
C GLY A 26 -21.57 23.47 -22.96
N ARG A 27 -21.69 23.86 -21.68
CA ARG A 27 -22.46 25.05 -21.26
C ARG A 27 -21.83 26.36 -21.71
N SER A 28 -20.51 26.40 -21.88
CA SER A 28 -19.78 27.62 -22.23
C SER A 28 -19.51 27.75 -23.73
N ARG A 29 -19.67 26.67 -24.53
CA ARG A 29 -19.17 26.61 -25.91
C ARG A 29 -20.05 25.78 -26.84
N GLN A 30 -20.21 26.27 -28.07
CA GLN A 30 -20.84 25.55 -29.18
C GLN A 30 -19.90 24.47 -29.72
N LEU A 31 -19.79 23.34 -29.03
CA LEU A 31 -19.12 22.14 -29.53
C LEU A 31 -20.10 21.27 -30.31
N SER A 32 -19.63 20.64 -31.39
CA SER A 32 -20.41 19.67 -32.16
C SER A 32 -20.83 18.47 -31.30
N LEU A 33 -21.97 17.87 -31.64
CA LEU A 33 -22.50 16.70 -30.95
C LEU A 33 -21.52 15.52 -30.98
N THR A 34 -20.80 15.35 -32.09
CA THR A 34 -19.78 14.30 -32.27
C THR A 34 -18.61 14.47 -31.30
N THR A 35 -18.11 15.69 -31.13
CA THR A 35 -17.01 15.97 -30.18
C THR A 35 -17.45 15.74 -28.73
N LYS A 36 -18.69 16.08 -28.38
CA LYS A 36 -19.24 15.79 -27.04
C LYS A 36 -19.37 14.28 -26.80
N GLY A 37 -19.86 13.53 -27.78
CA GLY A 37 -19.95 12.08 -27.69
C GLY A 37 -18.58 11.42 -27.51
N LEU A 38 -17.59 11.82 -28.30
CA LEU A 38 -16.24 11.25 -28.25
C LEU A 38 -15.53 11.56 -26.91
N LEU A 39 -15.76 12.73 -26.31
CA LEU A 39 -15.19 13.08 -25.00
C LEU A 39 -15.75 12.25 -23.83
N ILE A 40 -16.99 11.78 -23.94
CA ILE A 40 -17.65 10.96 -22.91
C ILE A 40 -17.31 9.49 -23.12
N PHE A 41 -17.47 8.98 -24.35
CA PHE A 41 -17.30 7.56 -24.63
C PHE A 41 -15.84 7.14 -24.82
N GLY A 42 -14.96 8.01 -25.31
CA GLY A 42 -13.54 7.69 -25.54
C GLY A 42 -12.83 7.11 -24.31
N PRO A 43 -12.85 7.79 -23.15
CA PRO A 43 -12.19 7.30 -21.93
C PRO A 43 -12.75 5.98 -21.41
N ILE A 44 -14.06 5.76 -21.60
CA ILE A 44 -14.72 4.52 -21.20
C ILE A 44 -14.23 3.36 -22.07
N VAL A 45 -14.19 3.57 -23.39
CA VAL A 45 -13.68 2.58 -24.34
C VAL A 45 -12.21 2.25 -24.06
N ASP A 46 -11.36 3.27 -23.87
CA ASP A 46 -9.94 3.07 -23.57
C ASP A 46 -9.71 2.33 -22.26
N GLY A 47 -10.53 2.60 -21.23
CA GLY A 47 -10.50 1.86 -19.96
C GLY A 47 -10.84 0.38 -20.13
N ILE A 48 -11.90 0.07 -20.89
CA ILE A 48 -12.31 -1.31 -21.18
C ILE A 48 -11.23 -2.04 -22.00
N ILE A 49 -10.65 -1.39 -23.00
CA ILE A 49 -9.55 -1.96 -23.78
C ILE A 49 -8.35 -2.25 -22.88
N ALA A 50 -7.98 -1.31 -22.01
CA ALA A 50 -6.90 -1.49 -21.04
C ALA A 50 -7.15 -2.65 -20.07
N TYR A 51 -8.39 -2.82 -19.62
CA TYR A 51 -8.80 -3.91 -18.75
C TYR A 51 -8.53 -5.27 -19.39
N TYR A 52 -8.99 -5.46 -20.63
CA TYR A 52 -8.75 -6.69 -21.38
C TYR A 52 -7.27 -6.90 -21.70
N LEU A 53 -6.54 -5.83 -22.03
CA LEU A 53 -5.11 -5.90 -22.30
C LEU A 53 -4.32 -6.35 -21.06
N PHE A 54 -4.61 -5.78 -19.89
CA PHE A 54 -3.95 -6.16 -18.64
C PHE A 54 -4.32 -7.57 -18.19
N GLY A 55 -5.58 -7.99 -18.42
CA GLY A 55 -5.99 -9.37 -18.20
C GLY A 55 -5.24 -10.34 -19.10
N TRP A 56 -5.02 -9.98 -20.37
CA TRP A 56 -4.21 -10.76 -21.30
C TRP A 56 -2.73 -10.85 -20.89
N LEU A 57 -2.19 -9.79 -20.29
CA LEU A 57 -0.83 -9.75 -19.73
C LEU A 57 -0.70 -10.52 -18.40
N GLY A 58 -1.76 -11.17 -17.92
CA GLY A 58 -1.75 -11.99 -16.69
C GLY A 58 -1.78 -11.18 -15.39
N ILE A 59 -2.04 -9.87 -15.46
CA ILE A 59 -2.23 -9.04 -14.28
C ILE A 59 -3.59 -9.40 -13.67
N SER A 60 -3.68 -9.60 -12.36
CA SER A 60 -4.92 -10.01 -11.69
C SER A 60 -5.14 -9.27 -10.38
N GLY A 61 -6.39 -9.27 -9.91
CA GLY A 61 -6.79 -8.61 -8.66
C GLY A 61 -6.88 -7.09 -8.78
N ILE A 62 -6.59 -6.40 -7.67
CA ILE A 62 -6.75 -4.94 -7.53
C ILE A 62 -5.86 -4.16 -8.50
N THR A 63 -4.68 -4.68 -8.85
CA THR A 63 -3.74 -4.01 -9.75
C THR A 63 -4.30 -3.87 -11.16
N LEU A 64 -5.05 -4.86 -11.63
CA LEU A 64 -5.73 -4.83 -12.92
C LEU A 64 -6.83 -3.76 -12.95
N TRP A 65 -7.60 -3.65 -11.86
CA TRP A 65 -8.61 -2.60 -11.65
C TRP A 65 -8.01 -1.21 -11.69
N VAL A 66 -7.01 -0.97 -10.85
CA VAL A 66 -6.37 0.33 -10.69
C VAL A 66 -5.63 0.73 -11.98
N GLY A 67 -4.99 -0.23 -12.66
CA GLY A 67 -4.31 0.00 -13.93
C GLY A 67 -5.27 0.46 -15.03
N SER A 68 -6.38 -0.27 -15.22
CA SER A 68 -7.39 0.07 -16.23
C SER A 68 -8.02 1.45 -15.96
N LEU A 69 -8.36 1.73 -14.70
CA LEU A 69 -8.88 3.03 -14.26
C LEU A 69 -7.89 4.16 -14.57
N SER A 70 -6.60 3.96 -14.28
CA SER A 70 -5.57 4.96 -14.53
C SER A 70 -5.47 5.30 -16.02
N ILE A 71 -5.52 4.30 -16.91
CA ILE A 71 -5.52 4.53 -18.36
C ILE A 71 -6.78 5.30 -18.79
N ALA A 72 -7.95 4.95 -18.27
CA ALA A 72 -9.19 5.64 -18.57
C ALA A 72 -9.12 7.14 -18.18
N LEU A 73 -8.57 7.46 -17.00
CA LEU A 73 -8.38 8.84 -16.57
C LEU A 73 -7.36 9.59 -17.43
N ILE A 74 -6.25 8.96 -17.76
CA ILE A 74 -5.23 9.53 -18.64
C ILE A 74 -5.82 9.85 -20.02
N SER A 75 -6.59 8.91 -20.59
CA SER A 75 -7.33 9.12 -21.84
C SER A 75 -8.29 10.30 -21.73
N HIS A 76 -9.06 10.41 -20.64
CA HIS A 76 -9.96 11.54 -20.44
C HIS A 76 -9.25 12.89 -20.43
N VAL A 77 -8.08 12.98 -19.79
CA VAL A 77 -7.28 14.21 -19.75
C VAL A 77 -6.68 14.54 -21.12
N LEU A 78 -6.24 13.54 -21.88
CA LEU A 78 -5.59 13.72 -23.19
C LEU A 78 -6.57 14.01 -24.34
N LEU A 79 -7.77 13.43 -24.31
CA LEU A 79 -8.78 13.66 -25.34
C LEU A 79 -9.27 15.11 -25.35
N GLN A 80 -9.30 15.77 -24.20
CA GLN A 80 -9.73 17.17 -24.07
C GLN A 80 -8.93 18.16 -24.94
N PRO A 81 -7.58 18.26 -24.83
CA PRO A 81 -6.78 19.14 -25.67
C PRO A 81 -6.74 18.71 -27.14
N MET A 82 -6.93 17.43 -27.47
CA MET A 82 -6.93 16.98 -28.86
C MET A 82 -8.22 17.37 -29.60
N LEU A 83 -9.38 17.22 -28.95
CA LEU A 83 -10.68 17.41 -29.58
C LEU A 83 -11.24 18.83 -29.43
N VAL A 84 -10.82 19.57 -28.40
CA VAL A 84 -11.28 20.95 -28.15
C VAL A 84 -10.19 21.93 -28.59
N PRO A 85 -10.37 22.67 -29.71
CA PRO A 85 -9.32 23.51 -30.28
C PRO A 85 -8.77 24.55 -29.31
N GLN A 86 -9.60 25.13 -28.43
CA GLN A 86 -9.11 26.11 -27.46
C GLN A 86 -8.17 25.48 -26.41
N ARG A 87 -8.41 24.22 -26.01
CA ARG A 87 -7.53 23.51 -25.09
C ARG A 87 -6.23 23.10 -25.78
N LEU A 88 -6.28 22.82 -27.09
CA LEU A 88 -5.08 22.61 -27.90
C LEU A 88 -4.16 23.83 -27.89
N VAL A 89 -4.73 25.04 -27.95
CA VAL A 89 -3.97 26.30 -27.86
C VAL A 89 -3.29 26.42 -26.48
N VAL A 90 -4.03 26.22 -25.39
CA VAL A 90 -3.47 26.26 -24.03
C VAL A 90 -2.36 25.20 -23.86
N TRP A 91 -2.58 23.98 -24.37
CA TRP A 91 -1.57 22.92 -24.38
C TRP A 91 -0.31 23.32 -25.15
N ARG A 92 -0.47 23.91 -26.33
CA ARG A 92 0.64 24.40 -27.15
C ARG A 92 1.40 25.52 -26.44
N LEU A 93 0.70 26.46 -25.80
CA LEU A 93 1.30 27.52 -24.99
C LEU A 93 2.07 26.93 -23.80
N ALA A 94 1.50 25.96 -23.09
CA ALA A 94 2.16 25.29 -21.97
C ALA A 94 3.42 24.55 -22.42
N LYS A 95 3.34 23.77 -23.51
CA LYS A 95 4.50 23.08 -24.10
C LYS A 95 5.60 24.07 -24.52
N GLN A 96 5.23 25.16 -25.18
CA GLN A 96 6.18 26.21 -25.56
C GLN A 96 6.79 26.88 -24.35
N ASN A 97 6.03 27.10 -23.28
CA ASN A 97 6.53 27.69 -22.04
C ASN A 97 7.60 26.80 -21.38
N ILE A 98 7.35 25.49 -21.31
CA ILE A 98 8.32 24.50 -20.80
C ILE A 98 9.60 24.50 -21.65
N ILE A 99 9.47 24.48 -22.97
CA ILE A 99 10.62 24.46 -23.90
C ILE A 99 11.42 25.77 -23.85
N ARG A 100 10.77 26.91 -23.65
CA ARG A 100 11.43 28.23 -23.58
C ARG A 100 12.09 28.46 -22.21
N ARG A 101 11.48 28.01 -21.11
CA ARG A 101 11.96 28.22 -19.73
C ARG A 101 12.59 26.95 -19.14
N LYS A 102 13.54 26.34 -19.87
CA LYS A 102 14.14 25.02 -19.54
C LYS A 102 14.67 24.92 -18.11
N ARG A 103 15.34 25.97 -17.60
CA ARG A 103 15.91 25.98 -16.24
C ARG A 103 14.83 25.93 -15.16
N GLN A 104 13.81 26.77 -15.28
CA GLN A 104 12.70 26.81 -14.31
C GLN A 104 11.88 25.51 -14.36
N ALA A 105 11.62 24.99 -15.56
CA ALA A 105 10.94 23.71 -15.72
C ALA A 105 11.74 22.55 -15.12
N ALA A 106 13.05 22.50 -15.34
CA ALA A 106 13.92 21.48 -14.76
C ALA A 106 13.94 21.54 -13.23
N LEU A 107 14.03 22.73 -12.63
CA LEU A 107 13.97 22.90 -11.17
C LEU A 107 12.64 22.43 -10.60
N LEU A 108 11.51 22.77 -11.26
CA LEU A 108 10.18 22.32 -10.85
C LEU A 108 10.06 20.78 -10.92
N MET A 109 10.49 20.18 -12.04
CA MET A 109 10.46 18.73 -12.22
C MET A 109 11.36 18.02 -11.19
N ALA A 110 12.54 18.57 -10.91
CA ALA A 110 13.45 18.02 -9.89
C ALA A 110 12.80 18.01 -8.51
N GLY A 111 12.16 19.12 -8.11
CA GLY A 111 11.42 19.19 -6.84
C GLY A 111 10.31 18.15 -6.74
N LEU A 112 9.51 18.00 -7.82
CA LEU A 112 8.44 16.99 -7.87
C LEU A 112 8.98 15.56 -7.74
N ILE A 113 10.08 15.25 -8.43
CA ILE A 113 10.71 13.92 -8.41
C ILE A 113 11.29 13.64 -7.01
N ILE A 114 12.00 14.59 -6.42
CA ILE A 114 12.59 14.43 -5.08
C ILE A 114 11.51 14.18 -4.04
N ALA A 115 10.42 14.96 -4.06
CA ALA A 115 9.31 14.77 -3.13
C ALA A 115 8.68 13.37 -3.26
N SER A 116 8.42 12.92 -4.50
CA SER A 116 7.88 11.57 -4.76
C SER A 116 8.84 10.47 -4.30
N ALA A 117 10.14 10.63 -4.56
CA ALA A 117 11.17 9.70 -4.13
C ALA A 117 11.28 9.62 -2.60
N ILE A 118 11.17 10.74 -1.89
CA ILE A 118 11.19 10.77 -0.42
C ILE A 118 10.00 9.99 0.15
N ILE A 119 8.79 10.25 -0.35
CA ILE A 119 7.58 9.55 0.11
C ILE A 119 7.71 8.04 -0.12
N THR A 120 8.16 7.65 -1.31
CA THR A 120 8.33 6.22 -1.66
C THR A 120 9.43 5.57 -0.82
N SER A 121 10.56 6.25 -0.63
CA SER A 121 11.66 5.76 0.21
C SER A 121 11.21 5.57 1.65
N SER A 122 10.41 6.50 2.18
CA SER A 122 9.86 6.39 3.53
C SER A 122 8.91 5.21 3.68
N LEU A 123 8.06 4.94 2.68
CA LEU A 123 7.16 3.79 2.67
C LEU A 123 7.94 2.47 2.65
N VAL A 124 8.93 2.35 1.76
CA VAL A 124 9.74 1.12 1.64
C VAL A 124 10.57 0.86 2.90
N VAL A 125 11.13 1.91 3.51
CA VAL A 125 11.85 1.78 4.79
C VAL A 125 10.90 1.38 5.92
N GLY A 126 9.67 1.91 5.92
CA GLY A 126 8.61 1.50 6.86
C GLY A 126 8.36 -0.01 6.80
N ASP A 127 8.10 -0.53 5.60
CA ASP A 127 7.86 -1.97 5.38
C ASP A 127 9.07 -2.83 5.79
N SER A 128 10.29 -2.34 5.54
CA SER A 128 11.53 -3.04 5.88
C SER A 128 11.77 -3.11 7.40
N LEU A 129 11.50 -2.00 8.09
CA LEU A 129 11.63 -1.92 9.54
C LEU A 129 10.57 -2.78 10.22
N ASP A 130 9.33 -2.73 9.74
CA ASP A 130 8.24 -3.58 10.24
C ASP A 130 8.62 -5.07 10.12
N ALA A 131 9.02 -5.51 8.93
CA ALA A 131 9.46 -6.89 8.71
C ALA A 131 10.65 -7.29 9.59
N THR A 132 11.59 -6.37 9.85
CA THR A 132 12.74 -6.64 10.72
C THR A 132 12.32 -6.75 12.18
N ILE A 133 11.48 -5.84 12.67
CA ILE A 133 10.97 -5.88 14.04
C ILE A 133 10.15 -7.15 14.25
N THR A 134 9.23 -7.47 13.35
CA THR A 134 8.45 -8.70 13.41
C THR A 134 9.36 -9.91 13.47
N LYS A 135 10.40 -9.96 12.63
CA LYS A 135 11.37 -11.07 12.61
C LYS A 135 12.20 -11.17 13.90
N GLU A 136 12.65 -10.06 14.48
CA GLU A 136 13.41 -10.06 15.73
C GLU A 136 12.54 -10.44 16.94
N VAL A 137 11.29 -9.97 16.95
CA VAL A 137 10.32 -10.32 18.00
C VAL A 137 9.94 -11.80 17.89
N GLU A 138 9.60 -12.28 16.70
CA GLU A 138 9.30 -13.70 16.44
C GLU A 138 10.53 -14.59 16.67
N GLY A 139 11.74 -14.12 16.35
CA GLY A 139 12.97 -14.85 16.64
C GLY A 139 13.28 -14.96 18.14
N SER A 140 12.92 -13.95 18.93
CA SER A 140 13.18 -13.91 20.38
C SER A 140 12.13 -14.67 21.20
N TRP A 141 10.87 -14.59 20.78
CA TRP A 141 9.73 -15.12 21.55
C TRP A 141 9.01 -16.29 20.84
N THR A 142 9.33 -16.57 19.57
CA THR A 142 8.65 -17.59 18.76
C THR A 142 7.13 -17.40 18.85
N GLU A 143 6.36 -18.47 19.05
CA GLU A 143 4.91 -18.49 19.22
C GLU A 143 4.52 -18.38 20.72
N THR A 144 5.39 -17.82 21.55
CA THR A 144 5.15 -17.70 23.00
C THR A 144 4.37 -16.42 23.31
N ASP A 145 3.07 -16.56 23.58
CA ASP A 145 2.22 -15.43 23.99
C ASP A 145 2.41 -15.04 25.46
N ILE A 146 2.62 -16.03 26.34
CA ILE A 146 2.71 -15.82 27.79
C ILE A 146 3.97 -16.49 28.33
N THR A 147 4.82 -15.70 29.00
CA THR A 147 6.01 -16.20 29.71
C THR A 147 5.86 -15.99 31.21
N LEU A 148 5.93 -17.07 31.98
CA LEU A 148 6.00 -17.03 33.43
C LEU A 148 7.46 -17.05 33.87
N SER A 149 7.95 -15.93 34.41
CA SER A 149 9.30 -15.84 34.97
C SER A 149 9.30 -15.01 36.24
N GLY A 150 10.23 -15.30 37.16
CA GLY A 150 10.41 -14.55 38.39
C GLY A 150 11.82 -14.01 38.51
N PHE A 151 11.94 -12.83 39.12
CA PHE A 151 13.22 -12.21 39.45
C PHE A 151 13.18 -11.75 40.90
N ASP A 152 14.14 -12.20 41.70
CA ASP A 152 14.26 -11.78 43.09
C ASP A 152 15.08 -10.49 43.15
N LEU A 153 14.42 -9.39 43.50
CA LEU A 153 15.04 -8.06 43.59
C LEU A 153 16.09 -7.96 44.70
N SER A 154 16.06 -8.84 45.70
CA SER A 154 16.98 -8.81 46.84
C SER A 154 18.31 -9.50 46.55
N THR A 155 18.29 -10.57 45.75
CA THR A 155 19.48 -11.35 45.38
C THR A 155 19.96 -11.06 43.96
N GLY A 156 19.15 -10.39 43.15
CA GLY A 156 19.43 -10.15 41.73
C GLY A 156 19.43 -11.42 40.88
N GLN A 157 18.89 -12.53 41.40
CA GLN A 157 18.84 -13.83 40.74
C GLN A 157 17.45 -14.11 40.16
N ARG A 158 17.42 -14.91 39.10
CA ARG A 158 16.15 -15.43 38.56
C ARG A 158 15.59 -16.48 39.52
N VAL A 159 14.30 -16.39 39.79
CA VAL A 159 13.57 -17.36 40.62
C VAL A 159 13.41 -18.65 39.82
N ILE A 160 13.89 -19.76 40.38
CA ILE A 160 13.67 -21.09 39.82
C ILE A 160 12.25 -21.51 40.16
N ILE A 161 11.44 -21.77 39.14
CA ILE A 161 10.09 -22.32 39.31
C ILE A 161 10.22 -23.84 39.28
N GLU A 162 9.72 -24.51 40.32
CA GLU A 162 9.71 -25.97 40.36
C GLU A 162 8.79 -26.55 39.27
N GLU A 163 9.19 -27.68 38.70
CA GLU A 163 8.41 -28.39 37.67
C GLU A 163 7.01 -28.77 38.18
N SER A 164 6.88 -29.05 39.49
CA SER A 164 5.60 -29.33 40.15
C SER A 164 4.60 -28.17 40.03
N VAL A 165 5.09 -26.93 40.16
CA VAL A 165 4.30 -25.70 40.03
C VAL A 165 3.94 -25.45 38.57
N ALA A 166 4.90 -25.63 37.65
CA ALA A 166 4.66 -25.48 36.21
C ALA A 166 3.62 -26.48 35.69
N GLY A 167 3.68 -27.73 36.14
CA GLY A 167 2.71 -28.77 35.80
C GLY A 167 1.33 -28.50 36.37
N LYS A 168 1.24 -27.96 37.60
CA LYS A 168 -0.04 -27.57 38.20
C LYS A 168 -0.71 -26.44 37.41
N VAL A 169 0.04 -25.39 37.07
CA VAL A 169 -0.49 -24.26 36.27
C VAL A 169 -0.99 -24.74 34.92
N TRP A 170 -0.27 -25.66 34.26
CA TRP A 170 -0.72 -26.25 33.00
C TRP A 170 -1.99 -27.07 33.12
N GLN A 171 -2.12 -27.86 34.20
CA GLN A 171 -3.36 -28.59 34.48
C GLN A 171 -4.53 -27.64 34.74
N ASP A 172 -4.32 -26.56 35.49
CA ASP A 172 -5.36 -25.56 35.76
C ASP A 172 -5.82 -24.89 34.44
N VAL A 173 -4.90 -24.60 33.52
CA VAL A 173 -5.20 -24.08 32.16
C VAL A 173 -6.03 -25.07 31.33
N LEU A 174 -5.69 -26.36 31.37
CA LEU A 174 -6.43 -27.41 30.64
C LEU A 174 -7.83 -27.66 31.20
N LEU A 175 -8.01 -27.47 32.51
CA LEU A 175 -9.30 -27.66 33.19
C LEU A 175 -10.24 -26.47 32.98
N ASP A 176 -9.71 -25.31 32.62
CA ASP A 176 -10.49 -24.13 32.27
C ASP A 176 -11.00 -24.22 30.83
N ASN A 177 -12.31 -24.09 30.64
CA ASN A 177 -12.97 -24.20 29.33
C ASN A 177 -12.66 -23.04 28.37
N ASP A 178 -12.23 -21.89 28.91
CA ASP A 178 -11.90 -20.72 28.10
C ASP A 178 -10.41 -20.74 27.70
N LEU A 179 -9.50 -21.04 28.64
CA LEU A 179 -8.06 -21.04 28.39
C LEU A 179 -7.60 -22.24 27.54
N SER A 180 -8.19 -23.42 27.74
CA SER A 180 -7.85 -24.64 26.97
C SER A 180 -8.13 -24.55 25.48
N ARG A 181 -8.96 -23.59 25.03
CA ARG A 181 -9.24 -23.34 23.61
C ARG A 181 -8.31 -22.31 22.98
N ILE A 182 -7.60 -21.54 23.80
CA ILE A 182 -6.76 -20.41 23.37
C ILE A 182 -5.28 -20.82 23.39
N ILE A 183 -4.88 -21.65 24.36
CA ILE A 183 -3.48 -22.02 24.56
C ILE A 183 -3.21 -23.40 23.93
N ASP A 184 -2.46 -23.43 22.84
CA ASP A 184 -2.20 -24.64 22.05
C ASP A 184 -1.12 -25.55 22.66
N GLY A 185 -0.23 -25.02 23.50
CA GLY A 185 0.86 -25.80 24.07
C GLY A 185 1.61 -25.11 25.21
N GLN A 186 2.48 -25.88 25.85
CA GLN A 186 3.41 -25.40 26.87
C GLN A 186 4.83 -25.80 26.50
N GLN A 187 5.76 -24.86 26.62
CA GLN A 187 7.19 -25.14 26.59
C GLN A 187 7.79 -24.81 27.96
N GLN A 188 8.56 -25.75 28.50
CA GLN A 188 9.32 -25.57 29.73
C GLN A 188 10.81 -25.55 29.39
N GLY A 189 11.54 -24.56 29.90
CA GLY A 189 12.95 -24.39 29.57
C GLY A 189 13.66 -23.50 30.57
N ILE A 190 14.98 -23.68 30.65
CA ILE A 190 15.85 -22.83 31.47
C ILE A 190 16.44 -21.77 30.55
N ILE A 191 16.11 -20.50 30.81
CA ILE A 191 16.73 -19.38 30.11
C ILE A 191 18.03 -19.01 30.85
N THR A 192 19.15 -19.61 30.44
CA THR A 192 20.48 -19.24 30.94
C THR A 192 21.11 -18.18 30.03
N GLY A 193 21.21 -16.94 30.51
CA GLY A 193 22.03 -15.91 29.87
C GLY A 193 23.43 -15.90 30.47
N VAL A 194 24.46 -16.05 29.65
CA VAL A 194 25.87 -15.92 30.07
C VAL A 194 26.40 -14.61 29.50
N SER A 195 26.80 -13.68 30.38
CA SER A 195 27.56 -12.51 29.97
C SER A 195 29.04 -12.88 29.96
N VAL A 196 29.70 -12.71 28.81
CA VAL A 196 31.13 -12.95 28.66
C VAL A 196 31.82 -11.59 28.55
N GLU A 197 32.51 -11.18 29.62
CA GLU A 197 33.33 -9.97 29.60
C GLU A 197 34.72 -10.31 29.04
N SER A 198 35.05 -9.73 27.89
CA SER A 198 36.41 -9.79 27.34
C SER A 198 37.30 -8.78 28.07
N THR A 199 38.58 -9.12 28.25
CA THR A 199 39.61 -8.24 28.86
C THR A 199 39.81 -6.89 28.15
N SER A 200 39.16 -6.68 26.99
CA SER A 200 39.12 -5.39 26.29
C SER A 200 37.89 -4.51 26.65
N GLY A 201 37.07 -4.88 27.63
CA GLY A 201 35.92 -4.07 28.09
C GLY A 201 34.79 -3.93 27.07
N LYS A 202 34.68 -4.83 26.10
CA LYS A 202 33.53 -4.90 25.17
C LYS A 202 32.74 -6.16 25.46
N SER A 203 31.49 -5.99 25.88
CA SER A 203 30.48 -7.06 25.88
C SER A 203 30.21 -7.44 24.43
N LEU A 204 30.21 -8.75 24.13
CA LEU A 204 29.56 -9.28 22.93
C LEU A 204 28.04 -9.21 23.10
#